data_AF-A0A9E5SSM1-F1
#
_entry.id   AF-A0A9E5SSM1-F1
#
_cell.length_a   1.000
_cell.length_b   1.000
_cell.length_c   1.000
_cell.angle_alpha   90.00
_cell.angle_beta   90.00
_cell.angle_gamma   90.00
#
_symmetry.space_group_name_H-M   'P 1'
#
loop_
_entity.id
_entity.type
_entity.pdbx_description
1 polymer ?
#
loop_
_entity_poly.entity_id
_entity_poly.type
_entity_poly.pdbx_seq_one_letter_code
_entity_poly.pdbx_strand_id
1 'polypeptide(L)'
;MDEIKFTEVFDVWPLPAILADNRTGRIIKANQTASQLGLSAGALSDIVEHESAVKSLLSAGMTPANHQANIVTGSSVQVASTVVRRVCISGQDMQLIVITSMKEPGQDKTDILATLCETFAGDQKNALRSFLQASAMDVGAFSAAVYEKRKERYII
;
A
#
# COMPACT_ATOMS: atom_id res chain seq x y z
N MET A 1 -10.24 13.02 8.61
CA MET A 1 -9.27 12.26 9.42
C MET A 1 -8.25 13.28 9.88
N ASP A 2 -8.10 13.49 11.19
CA ASP A 2 -7.13 14.47 11.71
C ASP A 2 -5.72 14.03 11.31
N GLU A 3 -4.90 14.95 10.82
CA GLU A 3 -3.55 14.75 10.27
C GLU A 3 -2.63 13.92 11.17
N ILE A 4 -2.75 14.14 12.48
CA ILE A 4 -2.03 13.41 13.54
C ILE A 4 -2.39 11.92 13.52
N LYS A 5 -3.67 11.58 13.31
CA LYS A 5 -4.12 10.18 13.27
C LYS A 5 -3.66 9.45 12.01
N PHE A 6 -3.64 10.12 10.86
CA PHE A 6 -3.18 9.49 9.62
C PHE A 6 -1.68 9.19 9.68
N THR A 7 -0.88 10.13 10.17
CA THR A 7 0.58 9.98 10.24
C THR A 7 1.00 8.89 11.23
N GLU A 8 0.37 8.84 12.41
CA GLU A 8 0.58 7.77 13.39
C GLU A 8 0.22 6.39 12.84
N VAL A 9 -0.94 6.26 12.17
CA VAL A 9 -1.38 4.99 11.57
C VAL A 9 -0.51 4.58 10.38
N PHE A 10 -0.08 5.53 9.55
CA PHE A 10 0.74 5.27 8.37
C PHE A 10 2.08 4.63 8.74
N ASP A 11 2.74 5.13 9.80
CA ASP A 11 4.07 4.65 10.19
C ASP A 11 4.05 3.22 10.75
N VAL A 12 2.97 2.84 11.43
CA VAL A 12 2.77 1.49 12.00
C VAL A 12 1.99 0.55 11.08
N TRP A 13 1.62 0.99 9.87
CA TRP A 13 0.82 0.18 8.95
C TRP A 13 1.60 -1.09 8.57
N PRO A 14 1.03 -2.30 8.77
CA PRO A 14 1.73 -3.55 8.43
C PRO A 14 2.11 -3.70 6.95
N LEU A 15 1.38 -3.08 6.02
CA LEU A 15 1.69 -3.17 4.59
C LEU A 15 2.72 -2.11 4.19
N PRO A 16 3.66 -2.41 3.27
CA PRO A 16 4.53 -1.40 2.70
C PRO A 16 3.71 -0.31 2.02
N ALA A 17 3.89 0.93 2.44
CA ALA A 17 3.16 2.08 1.91
C ALA A 17 4.08 3.27 1.65
N ILE A 18 3.80 3.97 0.56
CA ILE A 18 4.54 5.13 0.08
C ILE A 18 3.56 6.26 -0.22
N LEU A 19 3.90 7.47 0.22
CA LEU A 19 3.30 8.71 -0.23
C LEU A 19 4.22 9.36 -1.25
N ALA A 20 3.72 9.59 -2.45
CA ALA A 20 4.43 10.28 -3.51
C ALA A 20 3.71 11.58 -3.91
N ASP A 21 4.49 12.63 -4.15
CA ASP A 21 4.00 13.88 -4.68
C ASP A 21 3.48 13.67 -6.10
N ASN A 22 2.22 14.01 -6.33
CA ASN A 22 1.56 13.72 -7.60
C ASN A 22 2.19 14.48 -8.79
N ARG A 23 2.77 15.66 -8.53
CA ARG A 23 3.33 16.53 -9.57
C ARG A 23 4.77 16.17 -9.92
N THR A 24 5.58 15.86 -8.92
CA THR A 24 7.01 15.65 -9.08
C THR A 24 7.40 14.18 -9.12
N GLY A 25 6.49 13.27 -8.74
CA GLY A 25 6.77 11.83 -8.63
C GLY A 25 7.78 11.50 -7.53
N ARG A 26 8.07 12.44 -6.62
CA ARG A 26 9.00 12.23 -5.52
C ARG A 26 8.30 11.55 -4.35
N ILE A 27 8.98 10.60 -3.74
CA ILE A 27 8.54 9.95 -2.51
C ILE A 27 8.70 10.96 -1.37
N ILE A 28 7.58 11.36 -0.79
CA ILE A 28 7.51 12.28 0.35
C ILE A 28 7.72 11.50 1.64
N LYS A 29 7.08 10.33 1.75
CA LYS A 29 7.15 9.49 2.94
C LYS A 29 7.02 8.02 2.56
N ALA A 30 7.76 7.17 3.25
CA ALA A 30 7.59 5.73 3.23
C ALA A 30 7.42 5.26 4.68
N ASN A 31 6.54 4.29 4.91
CA ASN A 31 6.38 3.75 6.25
C ASN A 31 7.53 2.81 6.63
N GLN A 32 7.51 2.30 7.87
CA GLN A 32 8.57 1.43 8.37
C GLN A 32 8.74 0.18 7.49
N THR A 33 7.64 -0.49 7.13
CA THR A 33 7.67 -1.71 6.31
C THR A 33 8.22 -1.44 4.90
N ALA A 34 7.84 -0.33 4.27
CA ALA A 34 8.39 0.07 2.97
C ALA A 34 9.89 0.38 3.05
N SER A 35 10.31 1.08 4.11
CA SER A 35 11.72 1.42 4.33
C SER A 35 12.59 0.18 4.53
N GLN A 36 12.09 -0.84 5.24
CA GLN A 36 12.77 -2.13 5.42
C GLN A 36 12.98 -2.89 4.10
N LEU A 37 12.12 -2.64 3.10
CA LEU A 37 12.25 -3.19 1.75
C LEU A 37 13.15 -2.33 0.83
N GLY A 38 13.74 -1.26 1.36
CA GLY A 38 14.57 -0.31 0.60
C GLY A 38 13.76 0.73 -0.18
N LEU A 39 12.45 0.78 0.01
CA LEU A 39 11.56 1.74 -0.64
C LEU A 39 11.56 3.04 0.17
N SER A 40 12.60 3.84 -0.02
CA SER A 40 12.89 5.03 0.79
C SER A 40 12.68 6.32 0.01
N ALA A 41 12.96 7.46 0.64
CA ALA A 41 12.81 8.78 0.02
C ALA A 41 13.70 8.93 -1.24
N GLY A 42 13.13 9.49 -2.31
CA GLY A 42 13.76 9.53 -3.63
C GLY A 42 12.76 9.87 -4.72
N ALA A 43 13.06 9.57 -5.98
CA ALA A 43 12.08 9.58 -7.04
C ALA A 43 11.41 8.20 -7.17
N LEU A 44 10.11 8.15 -7.49
CA LEU A 44 9.45 6.88 -7.79
C LEU A 44 10.13 6.13 -8.94
N SER A 45 10.74 6.85 -9.89
CA SER A 45 11.52 6.28 -11.00
C SER A 45 12.76 5.52 -10.54
N ASP A 46 13.26 5.77 -9.33
CA ASP A 46 14.44 5.08 -8.79
C ASP A 46 14.07 3.67 -8.31
N ILE A 47 12.80 3.46 -7.95
CA ILE A 47 12.29 2.20 -7.41
C ILE A 47 11.32 1.48 -8.34
N VAL A 48 10.91 2.08 -9.46
CA VAL A 48 10.01 1.48 -10.45
C VAL A 48 10.71 1.41 -11.80
N GLU A 49 10.85 0.20 -12.34
CA GLU A 49 11.71 -0.09 -13.50
C GLU A 49 11.27 0.63 -14.79
N HIS A 50 9.97 0.84 -14.98
CA HIS A 50 9.42 1.40 -16.20
C HIS A 50 8.72 2.74 -15.95
N GLU A 51 9.08 3.75 -16.74
CA GLU A 51 8.45 5.09 -16.67
C GLU A 51 6.94 5.05 -16.90
N SER A 52 6.46 4.13 -17.75
CA SER A 52 5.02 3.91 -17.97
C SER A 52 4.29 3.43 -16.72
N ALA A 53 4.94 2.62 -15.89
CA ALA A 53 4.41 2.20 -14.61
C ALA A 53 4.37 3.36 -13.62
N VAL A 54 5.42 4.19 -13.56
CA VAL A 54 5.43 5.42 -12.74
C VAL A 54 4.25 6.33 -13.10
N LYS A 55 4.02 6.59 -14.40
CA LYS A 55 2.87 7.38 -14.88
C LYS A 55 1.53 6.75 -14.49
N SER A 56 1.44 5.43 -14.54
CA SER A 56 0.23 4.71 -14.15
C SER A 56 -0.07 4.88 -12.66
N LEU A 57 0.93 4.72 -11.79
CA LEU A 57 0.80 4.96 -10.34
C LEU A 57 0.43 6.42 -10.05
N LEU A 58 1.01 7.38 -10.78
CA LEU A 58 0.75 8.81 -10.59
C LEU A 58 -0.60 9.29 -11.16
N SER A 59 -1.21 8.55 -12.08
CA SER A 59 -2.48 8.96 -12.70
C SER A 59 -3.73 8.45 -11.96
N ALA A 60 -3.57 7.72 -10.85
CA ALA A 60 -4.69 7.21 -10.07
C ALA A 60 -5.57 8.36 -9.53
N GLY A 61 -6.88 8.15 -9.59
CA GLY A 61 -7.88 9.11 -9.10
C GLY A 61 -8.23 8.92 -7.62
N MET A 62 -9.35 9.51 -7.20
CA MET A 62 -9.86 9.39 -5.82
C MET A 62 -10.38 7.98 -5.48
N THR A 63 -10.69 7.18 -6.50
CA THR A 63 -11.04 5.76 -6.36
C THR A 63 -9.79 4.91 -6.48
N PRO A 64 -9.54 3.95 -5.58
CA PRO A 64 -8.32 3.16 -5.69
C PRO A 64 -8.27 2.32 -6.96
N ALA A 65 -7.07 2.27 -7.53
CA ALA A 65 -6.75 1.51 -8.72
C ALA A 65 -5.68 0.47 -8.39
N ASN A 66 -5.85 -0.73 -8.95
CA ASN A 66 -4.85 -1.77 -8.84
C ASN A 66 -3.86 -1.63 -10.00
N HIS A 67 -2.57 -1.64 -9.69
CA HIS A 67 -1.50 -1.62 -10.68
C HIS A 67 -0.51 -2.74 -10.39
N GLN A 68 0.05 -3.31 -11.45
CA GLN A 68 1.25 -4.12 -11.35
C GLN A 68 2.44 -3.31 -11.85
N ALA A 69 3.53 -3.36 -11.11
CA ALA A 69 4.76 -2.66 -11.44
C ALA A 69 5.96 -3.50 -11.01
N ASN A 70 7.04 -3.44 -11.78
CA ASN A 70 8.31 -3.99 -11.36
C ASN A 70 8.97 -2.98 -10.41
N ILE A 71 9.14 -3.38 -9.16
CA ILE A 71 9.73 -2.58 -8.09
C ILE A 71 11.14 -3.09 -7.80
N VAL A 72 12.09 -2.17 -7.74
CA VAL A 72 13.48 -2.43 -7.36
C VAL A 72 13.59 -2.37 -5.84
N THR A 73 13.98 -3.48 -5.22
CA THR A 73 14.25 -3.60 -3.78
C THR A 73 15.69 -4.06 -3.58
N GLY A 74 16.55 -3.17 -3.09
CA GLY A 74 17.99 -3.42 -3.00
C GLY A 74 18.59 -3.71 -4.38
N SER A 75 19.09 -4.93 -4.57
CA SER A 75 19.67 -5.41 -5.84
C SER A 75 18.74 -6.31 -6.66
N SER A 76 17.47 -6.44 -6.26
CA SER A 76 16.50 -7.35 -6.88
C SER A 76 15.32 -6.58 -7.49
N VAL A 77 14.82 -7.06 -8.62
CA VAL A 77 13.57 -6.59 -9.22
C VAL A 77 12.47 -7.56 -8.84
N GLN A 78 11.36 -7.04 -8.30
CA GLN A 78 10.20 -7.83 -7.91
C GLN A 78 8.94 -7.31 -8.62
N VAL A 79 8.08 -8.22 -9.05
CA VAL A 79 6.76 -7.85 -9.61
C VAL A 79 5.82 -7.57 -8.45
N ALA A 80 5.47 -6.31 -8.25
CA ALA A 80 4.61 -5.86 -7.17
C ALA A 80 3.17 -5.67 -7.64
N SER A 81 2.22 -6.14 -6.83
CA SER A 81 0.82 -5.71 -6.90
C SER A 81 0.65 -4.52 -5.97
N THR A 82 0.07 -3.44 -6.49
CA THR A 82 -0.09 -2.18 -5.77
C THR A 82 -1.51 -1.69 -5.85
N VAL A 83 -1.97 -1.06 -4.78
CA VAL A 83 -3.23 -0.31 -4.73
C VAL A 83 -2.86 1.15 -4.58
N VAL A 84 -3.29 1.96 -5.53
CA VAL A 84 -2.95 3.38 -5.56
C VAL A 84 -4.19 4.24 -5.50
N ARG A 85 -4.12 5.31 -4.70
CA ARG A 85 -5.19 6.27 -4.55
C ARG A 85 -4.64 7.67 -4.38
N ARG A 86 -5.28 8.64 -5.05
CA ARG A 86 -5.08 10.05 -4.78
C ARG A 86 -5.59 10.42 -3.38
N VAL A 87 -4.74 11.06 -2.60
CA VAL A 87 -5.04 11.55 -1.25
C VAL A 87 -4.59 13.01 -1.14
N CYS A 88 -5.34 13.80 -0.37
CA CYS A 88 -4.95 15.16 -0.01
C CYS A 88 -4.70 15.19 1.49
N ILE A 89 -3.45 15.45 1.88
CA ILE A 89 -3.05 15.56 3.29
C ILE A 89 -2.47 16.96 3.44
N SER A 90 -3.04 17.74 4.36
CA SER A 90 -2.58 19.11 4.67
C SER A 90 -2.55 20.04 3.46
N GLY A 91 -3.48 19.83 2.52
CA GLY A 91 -3.59 20.60 1.27
C GLY A 91 -2.61 20.17 0.18
N GLN A 92 -1.72 19.21 0.44
CA GLN A 92 -0.81 18.66 -0.56
C GLN A 92 -1.43 17.43 -1.22
N ASP A 93 -1.42 17.44 -2.55
CA ASP A 93 -1.95 16.38 -3.39
C ASP A 93 -0.91 15.29 -3.65
N MET A 94 -1.25 14.07 -3.24
CA MET A 94 -0.33 12.94 -3.20
C MET A 94 -0.98 11.67 -3.72
N GLN A 95 -0.14 10.69 -4.05
CA GLN A 95 -0.55 9.32 -4.27
C GLN A 95 -0.13 8.47 -3.09
N LEU A 96 -1.11 7.81 -2.48
CA LEU A 96 -0.88 6.72 -1.54
C LEU A 96 -0.75 5.43 -2.34
N ILE A 97 0.45 4.85 -2.33
CA ILE A 97 0.78 3.61 -3.01
C ILE A 97 0.99 2.55 -1.93
N VAL A 98 0.11 1.55 -1.88
CA VAL A 98 0.21 0.42 -0.94
C VAL A 98 0.58 -0.82 -1.73
N ILE A 99 1.63 -1.51 -1.30
CA ILE A 99 2.08 -2.76 -1.91
C ILE A 99 1.36 -3.91 -1.20
N THR A 100 0.62 -4.70 -1.96
CA THR A 100 -0.18 -5.81 -1.43
C THR A 100 0.45 -7.17 -1.68
N SER A 101 1.31 -7.28 -2.70
CA SER A 101 2.17 -8.44 -2.91
C SER A 101 3.44 -8.03 -3.66
N MET A 102 4.51 -8.78 -3.51
CA MET A 102 5.69 -8.73 -4.37
C MET A 102 6.17 -10.16 -4.60
N LYS A 103 6.74 -10.41 -5.77
CA LYS A 103 7.28 -11.73 -6.13
C LYS A 103 8.52 -11.56 -6.99
N GLU A 104 9.43 -12.51 -6.91
CA GLU A 104 10.49 -12.60 -7.90
C GLU A 104 9.89 -12.92 -9.28
N PRO A 105 10.45 -12.36 -10.37
CA PRO A 105 10.05 -12.72 -11.73
C PRO A 105 10.16 -14.23 -11.94
N GLY A 106 9.04 -14.89 -12.23
CA GLY A 106 8.99 -16.33 -12.49
C GLY A 106 8.75 -17.23 -11.27
N GLN A 107 8.59 -16.70 -10.06
CA GLN A 107 8.11 -17.47 -8.91
C GLN A 107 6.58 -17.38 -8.73
N ASP A 108 5.99 -18.48 -8.25
CA ASP A 108 4.61 -18.49 -7.76
C ASP A 108 4.54 -17.86 -6.36
N LYS A 109 3.65 -16.87 -6.24
CA LYS A 109 3.27 -16.04 -5.06
C LYS A 109 4.17 -16.16 -3.82
N THR A 110 5.04 -15.18 -3.61
CA THR A 110 5.39 -14.73 -2.25
C THR A 110 4.23 -13.88 -1.74
N ASP A 111 3.34 -14.47 -0.94
CA ASP A 111 2.19 -13.75 -0.41
C ASP A 111 2.67 -12.87 0.76
N ILE A 112 2.93 -11.59 0.49
CA ILE A 112 3.36 -10.62 1.51
C ILE A 112 2.36 -10.60 2.68
N LEU A 113 1.08 -10.86 2.41
CA LEU A 113 0.09 -11.02 3.47
C LEU A 113 0.39 -12.23 4.36
N ALA A 114 0.85 -13.35 3.80
CA ALA A 114 1.26 -14.53 4.58
C ALA A 114 2.52 -14.24 5.41
N THR A 115 3.55 -13.62 4.81
CA THR A 115 4.79 -13.26 5.51
C THR A 115 4.54 -12.23 6.62
N LEU A 116 3.63 -11.26 6.39
CA LEU A 116 3.19 -10.32 7.41
C LEU A 116 2.33 -10.99 8.48
N CYS A 117 1.45 -11.93 8.12
CA CYS A 117 0.71 -12.74 9.09
C CYS A 117 1.66 -13.54 9.98
N GLU A 118 2.70 -14.14 9.41
CA GLU A 118 3.73 -14.89 10.17
C GLU A 118 4.54 -13.97 11.09
N THR A 119 5.00 -12.83 10.57
CA THR A 119 5.78 -11.84 11.35
C THR A 119 4.95 -11.25 12.48
N PHE A 120 3.67 -10.95 12.24
CA PHE A 120 2.75 -10.39 13.24
C PHE A 120 2.23 -11.47 14.22
N ALA A 121 2.08 -12.72 13.78
CA ALA A 121 1.74 -13.87 14.62
C ALA A 121 2.86 -14.32 15.54
N GLY A 122 4.12 -14.16 15.12
CA GLY A 122 5.28 -14.48 15.94
C GLY A 122 5.37 -13.69 17.24
N ASP A 123 4.90 -12.43 17.24
CA ASP A 123 5.08 -11.48 18.36
C ASP A 123 3.80 -11.22 19.18
N GLN A 124 2.66 -11.84 18.87
CA GLN A 124 1.38 -11.53 19.52
C GLN A 124 0.59 -12.80 19.87
N LYS A 125 0.23 -12.97 21.15
CA LYS A 125 -0.60 -14.10 21.66
C LYS A 125 -1.96 -14.27 20.96
N ASN A 126 -2.44 -13.26 20.22
CA ASN A 126 -3.71 -13.27 19.47
C ASN A 126 -3.66 -12.38 18.19
N ALA A 127 -2.57 -12.46 17.43
CA ALA A 127 -2.33 -11.67 16.22
C ALA A 127 -3.49 -11.66 15.21
N LEU A 128 -4.11 -12.82 15.00
CA LEU A 128 -5.24 -12.99 14.08
C LEU A 128 -6.45 -12.14 14.52
N ARG A 129 -6.70 -11.99 15.82
CA ARG A 129 -7.81 -11.18 16.34
C ARG A 129 -7.54 -9.68 16.19
N SER A 130 -6.32 -9.24 16.46
CA SER A 130 -5.92 -7.84 16.26
C SER A 130 -5.92 -7.45 14.79
N PHE A 131 -5.47 -8.35 13.91
CA PHE A 131 -5.56 -8.18 12.46
C PHE A 131 -7.02 -8.18 11.98
N LEU A 132 -7.86 -9.12 12.45
CA LEU A 132 -9.29 -9.15 12.10
C LEU A 132 -10.03 -7.92 12.63
N GLN A 133 -9.67 -7.36 13.79
CA GLN A 133 -10.27 -6.12 14.29
C GLN A 133 -9.80 -4.89 13.50
N ALA A 134 -8.51 -4.78 13.17
CA ALA A 134 -7.97 -3.69 12.36
C ALA A 134 -8.48 -3.75 10.91
N SER A 135 -8.51 -4.94 10.31
CA SER A 135 -9.07 -5.16 8.96
C SER A 135 -10.60 -5.04 8.93
N ALA A 136 -11.33 -5.50 9.95
CA ALA A 136 -12.78 -5.28 10.00
C ALA A 136 -13.15 -3.80 10.18
N MET A 137 -12.32 -2.98 10.83
CA MET A 137 -12.55 -1.55 10.97
C MET A 137 -12.10 -0.73 9.74
N ASP A 138 -10.96 -1.06 9.11
CA ASP A 138 -10.41 -0.27 7.98
C ASP A 138 -10.67 -0.88 6.59
N VAL A 139 -10.55 -2.20 6.43
CA VAL A 139 -10.91 -2.91 5.18
C VAL A 139 -12.43 -3.09 5.09
N GLY A 140 -13.14 -3.17 6.22
CA GLY A 140 -14.61 -3.13 6.27
C GLY A 140 -15.19 -1.85 5.67
N ALA A 141 -14.58 -0.69 5.93
CA ALA A 141 -15.00 0.58 5.32
C ALA A 141 -14.65 0.66 3.82
N PHE A 142 -13.49 0.12 3.43
CA PHE A 142 -13.11 0.07 2.02
C PHE A 142 -13.99 -0.89 1.19
N SER A 143 -14.30 -2.06 1.76
CA SER A 143 -15.15 -3.08 1.15
C SER A 143 -16.62 -2.66 1.15
N ALA A 144 -17.10 -1.99 2.22
CA ALA A 144 -18.44 -1.42 2.28
C ALA A 144 -18.64 -0.31 1.25
N ALA A 145 -17.67 0.58 1.04
CA ALA A 145 -17.74 1.62 -0.01
C ALA A 145 -17.76 1.05 -1.44
N VAL A 146 -17.13 -0.12 -1.66
CA VAL A 146 -17.19 -0.86 -2.92
C VAL A 146 -18.54 -1.57 -3.09
N TYR A 147 -19.10 -2.12 -2.00
CA TYR A 147 -20.40 -2.81 -2.01
C TYR A 147 -21.59 -1.85 -2.12
N GLU A 148 -21.55 -0.66 -1.52
CA GLU A 148 -22.64 0.32 -1.61
C GLU A 148 -22.86 0.82 -3.05
N LYS A 149 -21.81 0.76 -3.88
CA LYS A 149 -21.85 1.11 -5.31
C LYS A 149 -22.54 0.05 -6.18
N ARG A 150 -22.70 -1.19 -5.69
CA ARG A 150 -23.42 -2.29 -6.35
C ARG A 150 -24.55 -2.75 -5.42
N LYS A 151 -25.75 -2.22 -5.61
CA LYS A 151 -26.95 -2.44 -4.78
C LYS A 151 -27.37 -3.92 -4.58
N GLU A 152 -26.63 -4.74 -3.85
CA GLU A 152 -27.10 -6.03 -3.34
C GLU A 152 -26.56 -6.23 -1.92
N ARG A 153 -27.48 -6.10 -0.95
CA ARG A 153 -27.21 -6.25 0.48
C ARG A 153 -27.14 -7.72 0.82
N TYR A 154 -26.09 -8.12 1.54
CA TYR A 154 -26.18 -9.24 2.46
C TYR A 154 -25.60 -8.84 3.81
N ILE A 155 -26.40 -9.08 4.84
CA ILE A 155 -26.12 -8.87 6.25
C ILE A 155 -25.40 -10.11 6.77
N ILE A 156 -24.38 -9.91 7.61
CA ILE A 156 -23.98 -10.89 8.63
C ILE A 156 -24.11 -10.18 9.97
#